data_AF-A0A1V6AEK3-F1
#
_entry.id   AF-A0A1V6AEK3-F1
#
_cell.length_a   1.000
_cell.length_b   1.000
_cell.length_c   1.000
_cell.angle_alpha   90.00
_cell.angle_beta   90.00
_cell.angle_gamma   90.00
#
_symmetry.space_group_name_H-M   'P 1'
#
loop_
_entity.id
_entity.type
_entity.pdbx_description
1 polymer ?
#
loop_
_entity_poly.entity_id
_entity_poly.type
_entity_poly.pdbx_seq_one_letter_code
_entity_poly.pdbx_strand_id
1 'polypeptide(L)'
;MTVAKKGDWVFVHYVGKFDSGETFDSSRSGAPLDFILGEGDLIEGFDKNVEGMKIGEKKNIVLEPAEAYGNYDEEQVMTVERTMFGEDFEPEAEMQLALQMEDGQRALATVTSFDDKNVTLDMNHPLAGKKLHFELELVEVKDASEKPAFSSCGGSCGSCGGCGD
;
A
#
# COMPACT_ATOMS: atom_id res chain seq x y z
N MET A 1 -29.73 7.26 -11.34
CA MET A 1 -28.99 6.59 -10.26
C MET A 1 -27.68 6.16 -10.87
N THR A 2 -26.59 6.86 -10.56
CA THR A 2 -25.26 6.51 -11.06
C THR A 2 -24.75 5.32 -10.26
N VAL A 3 -24.36 4.27 -10.96
CA VAL A 3 -23.81 3.03 -10.42
C VAL A 3 -22.37 2.98 -10.90
N ALA A 4 -21.43 2.64 -10.01
CA ALA A 4 -20.03 2.50 -10.36
C ALA A 4 -19.83 1.33 -11.36
N LYS A 5 -19.12 1.59 -12.46
CA LYS A 5 -18.78 0.60 -13.48
C LYS A 5 -17.29 0.63 -13.78
N LYS A 6 -16.81 -0.45 -14.38
CA LYS A 6 -15.43 -0.56 -14.86
C LYS A 6 -15.11 0.59 -15.82
N GLY A 7 -14.04 1.32 -15.51
CA GLY A 7 -13.57 2.51 -16.22
C GLY A 7 -14.12 3.82 -15.66
N ASP A 8 -14.88 3.82 -14.56
CA ASP A 8 -15.29 5.07 -13.89
C ASP A 8 -14.28 5.48 -12.81
N TRP A 9 -14.14 6.80 -12.60
CA TRP A 9 -13.39 7.38 -11.49
C TRP A 9 -14.28 7.46 -10.25
N VAL A 10 -14.00 6.65 -9.25
CA VAL A 10 -14.82 6.54 -8.04
C VAL A 10 -14.11 7.18 -6.85
N PHE A 11 -14.87 7.86 -6.01
CA PHE A 11 -14.41 8.42 -4.74
C PHE A 11 -15.04 7.61 -3.62
N VAL A 12 -14.20 6.92 -2.84
CA VAL A 12 -14.65 5.99 -1.80
C VAL A 12 -14.01 6.35 -0.48
N HIS A 13 -14.82 6.52 0.55
CA HIS A 13 -14.32 6.48 1.92
C HIS A 13 -14.19 5.04 2.38
N TYR A 14 -13.05 4.72 2.99
CA TYR A 14 -12.82 3.41 3.58
C TYR A 14 -12.45 3.51 5.06
N VAL A 15 -12.75 2.45 5.80
CA VAL A 15 -12.27 2.21 7.16
C VAL A 15 -11.71 0.80 7.21
N GLY A 16 -10.41 0.66 7.41
CA GLY A 16 -9.70 -0.60 7.56
C GLY A 16 -9.59 -1.01 9.02
N LYS A 17 -10.09 -2.20 9.36
CA LYS A 17 -10.01 -2.81 10.69
C LYS A 17 -9.36 -4.18 10.63
N PHE A 18 -8.61 -4.52 11.67
CA PHE A 18 -8.13 -5.87 11.90
C PHE A 18 -9.28 -6.80 12.32
N ASP A 19 -9.07 -8.11 12.21
CA ASP A 19 -9.99 -9.14 12.73
C ASP A 19 -10.32 -8.94 14.23
N SER A 20 -9.36 -8.42 14.99
CA SER A 20 -9.52 -8.04 16.40
C SER A 20 -10.52 -6.88 16.63
N GLY A 21 -10.93 -6.17 15.57
CA GLY A 21 -11.82 -5.00 15.64
C GLY A 21 -11.11 -3.66 15.78
N GLU A 22 -9.78 -3.65 15.86
CA GLU A 22 -8.97 -2.43 15.92
C GLU A 22 -8.84 -1.79 14.54
N THR A 23 -9.12 -0.49 14.43
CA THR A 23 -8.97 0.28 13.20
C THR A 23 -7.50 0.62 12.97
N PHE A 24 -6.93 0.15 11.86
CA PHE A 24 -5.54 0.45 11.49
C PHE A 24 -5.43 1.65 10.57
N ASP A 25 -6.43 1.87 9.72
CA ASP A 25 -6.44 2.99 8.80
C ASP A 25 -7.89 3.45 8.52
N SER A 26 -8.08 4.73 8.24
CA SER A 26 -9.37 5.25 7.82
C SER A 26 -9.22 6.51 6.96
N SER A 27 -9.82 6.49 5.77
CA SER A 27 -9.99 7.68 4.94
C SER A 27 -11.12 8.60 5.45
N ARG A 28 -11.95 8.10 6.37
CA ARG A 28 -13.12 8.83 6.89
C ARG A 28 -12.78 10.10 7.68
N SER A 29 -11.55 10.21 8.21
CA SER A 29 -11.02 11.40 8.88
C SER A 29 -10.34 12.39 7.94
N GLY A 30 -10.23 12.08 6.64
CA GLY A 30 -9.51 12.87 5.65
C GLY A 30 -10.25 12.98 4.32
N ALA A 31 -9.49 13.05 3.22
CA ALA A 31 -10.05 13.04 1.87
C ALA A 31 -10.50 11.62 1.45
N PRO A 32 -11.58 11.50 0.66
CA PRO A 32 -11.97 10.22 0.07
C PRO A 32 -10.85 9.69 -0.84
N LEU A 33 -10.67 8.38 -0.86
CA LEU A 33 -9.73 7.74 -1.76
C LEU A 33 -10.35 7.68 -3.15
N ASP A 34 -9.63 8.19 -4.14
CA ASP A 34 -10.09 8.20 -5.52
C ASP A 34 -9.29 7.23 -6.38
N PHE A 35 -9.97 6.44 -7.21
CA PHE A 35 -9.34 5.44 -8.06
C PHE A 35 -10.19 5.11 -9.29
N ILE A 36 -9.57 4.50 -10.32
CA ILE A 36 -10.30 4.04 -11.50
C ILE A 36 -10.70 2.60 -11.30
N LEU A 37 -12.00 2.33 -11.40
CA LEU A 37 -12.52 0.99 -11.25
C LEU A 37 -12.07 0.12 -12.44
N GLY A 38 -11.41 -1.00 -12.18
CA GLY A 38 -10.98 -1.97 -13.18
C GLY A 38 -9.60 -1.78 -13.75
N GLU A 39 -8.85 -0.78 -13.29
CA GLU A 39 -7.50 -0.47 -13.77
C GLU A 39 -6.41 -1.27 -13.01
N GLY A 40 -6.77 -1.84 -11.85
CA GLY A 40 -5.83 -2.63 -11.03
C GLY A 40 -4.84 -1.77 -10.23
N ASP A 41 -5.06 -0.46 -10.14
CA ASP A 41 -4.32 0.46 -9.27
C ASP A 41 -4.49 0.15 -7.77
N LEU A 42 -5.58 -0.53 -7.41
CA LEU A 42 -5.94 -0.90 -6.05
C LEU A 42 -6.06 -2.40 -5.89
N ILE A 43 -6.17 -2.81 -4.63
CA ILE A 43 -6.37 -4.21 -4.26
C ILE A 43 -7.61 -4.78 -4.96
N GLU A 44 -7.49 -5.97 -5.56
CA GLU A 44 -8.54 -6.58 -6.39
C GLU A 44 -9.87 -6.70 -5.63
N GLY A 45 -9.78 -6.89 -4.31
CA GLY A 45 -10.93 -6.95 -3.42
C GLY A 45 -11.77 -5.66 -3.44
N PHE A 46 -11.15 -4.48 -3.53
CA PHE A 46 -11.89 -3.21 -3.61
C PHE A 46 -12.63 -3.10 -4.93
N ASP A 47 -11.93 -3.39 -6.03
CA ASP A 47 -12.46 -3.22 -7.38
C ASP A 47 -13.74 -4.04 -7.59
N LYS A 48 -13.68 -5.34 -7.23
CA LYS A 48 -14.81 -6.27 -7.32
C LYS A 48 -15.99 -5.86 -6.43
N ASN A 49 -15.71 -5.22 -5.29
CA ASN A 49 -16.75 -4.89 -4.32
C ASN A 49 -17.42 -3.55 -4.57
N VAL A 50 -16.68 -2.58 -5.13
CA VAL A 50 -17.22 -1.27 -5.53
C VAL A 50 -17.98 -1.37 -6.85
N GLU A 51 -17.66 -2.34 -7.72
CA GLU A 51 -18.44 -2.61 -8.91
C GLU A 51 -19.93 -2.82 -8.57
N GLY A 52 -20.80 -2.02 -9.19
CA GLY A 52 -22.24 -2.11 -8.96
C GLY A 52 -22.76 -1.34 -7.74
N MET A 53 -21.90 -0.67 -6.95
CA MET A 53 -22.35 0.19 -5.85
C MET A 53 -22.98 1.49 -6.35
N LYS A 54 -23.95 2.00 -5.58
CA LYS A 54 -24.58 3.31 -5.82
C LYS A 54 -23.94 4.41 -5.01
N ILE A 55 -23.98 5.64 -5.53
CA ILE A 55 -23.52 6.82 -4.79
C ILE A 55 -24.28 6.92 -3.46
N GLY A 56 -23.53 7.06 -2.35
CA GLY A 56 -23.99 7.08 -0.96
C GLY A 56 -24.18 5.70 -0.32
N GLU A 57 -23.93 4.61 -1.06
CA GLU A 57 -24.07 3.25 -0.54
C GLU A 57 -22.86 2.85 0.29
N LYS A 58 -23.12 2.10 1.36
CA LYS A 58 -22.10 1.55 2.26
C LYS A 58 -22.05 0.04 2.11
N LYS A 59 -20.84 -0.48 2.05
CA LYS A 59 -20.60 -1.91 1.92
C LYS A 59 -19.41 -2.33 2.77
N ASN A 60 -19.68 -3.21 3.71
CA ASN A 60 -18.68 -3.83 4.56
C ASN A 60 -18.23 -5.15 3.93
N ILE A 61 -16.94 -5.22 3.63
CA ILE A 61 -16.30 -6.32 2.93
C ILE A 61 -15.19 -6.87 3.80
N VAL A 62 -14.92 -8.15 3.63
CA VAL A 62 -13.83 -8.83 4.31
C VAL A 62 -12.88 -9.32 3.23
N LEU A 63 -11.65 -8.83 3.27
CA LEU A 63 -10.64 -9.20 2.31
C LEU A 63 -9.66 -10.16 2.98
N GLU A 64 -9.54 -11.33 2.37
CA GLU A 64 -8.45 -12.26 2.67
C GLU A 64 -7.12 -11.60 2.24
N PRO A 65 -5.98 -11.98 2.86
CA PRO A 65 -4.69 -11.38 2.53
C PRO A 65 -4.39 -11.39 1.03
N ALA A 66 -4.71 -12.49 0.34
CA ALA A 66 -4.56 -12.65 -1.11
C ALA A 66 -5.30 -11.57 -1.94
N GLU A 67 -6.43 -11.05 -1.43
CA GLU A 67 -7.28 -10.06 -2.13
C GLU A 67 -7.05 -8.62 -1.66
N ALA A 68 -6.20 -8.44 -0.64
CA ALA A 68 -5.80 -7.16 -0.08
C ALA A 68 -4.33 -6.87 -0.41
N TYR A 69 -3.45 -6.90 0.60
CA TYR A 69 -2.03 -6.57 0.45
C TYR A 69 -1.16 -7.76 -0.01
N GLY A 70 -1.78 -8.84 -0.44
CA GLY A 70 -1.10 -10.08 -0.79
C GLY A 70 -0.94 -11.02 0.40
N ASN A 71 -0.56 -12.26 0.08
CA ASN A 71 -0.11 -13.19 1.09
C ASN A 71 1.27 -12.77 1.60
N TYR A 72 1.59 -13.26 2.80
CA TYR A 72 2.96 -13.18 3.26
C TYR A 72 3.81 -14.11 2.39
N ASP A 73 4.70 -13.54 1.58
CA ASP A 73 5.59 -14.30 0.74
C ASP A 73 6.94 -14.47 1.45
N GLU A 74 7.23 -15.70 1.87
CA GLU A 74 8.53 -16.05 2.47
C GLU A 74 9.69 -15.83 1.46
N GLU A 75 9.40 -15.82 0.16
CA GLU A 75 10.36 -15.50 -0.90
C GLU A 75 10.74 -14.01 -0.95
N GLN A 76 9.90 -13.12 -0.38
CA GLN A 76 10.20 -11.70 -0.19
C GLN A 76 11.03 -11.45 1.09
N VAL A 77 11.41 -12.52 1.80
CA VAL A 77 12.31 -12.46 2.94
C VAL A 77 13.73 -12.75 2.46
N MET A 78 14.56 -11.72 2.44
CA MET A 78 15.96 -11.82 2.06
C MET A 78 16.86 -11.78 3.29
N THR A 79 17.82 -12.69 3.36
CA THR A 79 18.88 -12.62 4.36
C THR A 79 20.12 -12.02 3.72
N VAL A 80 20.59 -10.92 4.27
CA VAL A 80 21.77 -10.20 3.78
C VAL A 80 22.83 -10.16 4.87
N GLU A 81 24.09 -10.12 4.45
CA GLU A 81 25.19 -9.99 5.40
C GLU A 81 25.21 -8.58 6.00
N ARG A 82 25.38 -8.51 7.32
CA ARG A 82 25.48 -7.23 8.05
C ARG A 82 26.60 -6.34 7.50
N THR A 83 27.66 -6.95 6.98
CA THR A 83 28.82 -6.28 6.37
C THR A 83 28.43 -5.37 5.19
N MET A 84 27.32 -5.64 4.50
CA MET A 84 26.83 -4.79 3.41
C MET A 84 26.31 -3.43 3.87
N PHE A 85 25.88 -3.32 5.12
CA PHE A 85 25.40 -2.07 5.72
C PHE A 85 26.50 -1.24 6.38
N GLY A 86 27.70 -1.82 6.53
CA GLY A 86 28.82 -1.22 7.27
C GLY A 86 28.83 -1.62 8.75
N GLU A 87 30.00 -1.50 9.38
CA GLU A 87 30.22 -1.89 10.79
C GLU A 87 29.42 -1.04 11.79
N ASP A 88 29.00 0.16 11.39
CA ASP A 88 28.20 1.10 12.19
C ASP A 88 26.68 0.80 12.12
N PHE A 89 26.28 -0.18 11.30
CA PHE A 89 24.88 -0.55 11.18
C PHE A 89 24.44 -1.41 12.35
N GLU A 90 23.56 -0.87 13.18
CA GLU A 90 22.88 -1.57 14.27
C GLU A 90 21.47 -1.98 13.81
N PRO A 91 21.27 -3.25 13.39
CA PRO A 91 19.93 -3.73 13.05
C PRO A 91 19.05 -3.74 14.30
N GLU A 92 17.86 -3.16 14.21
CA GLU A 92 16.83 -3.25 15.23
C GLU A 92 15.65 -4.04 14.69
N ALA A 93 14.97 -4.83 15.54
CA ALA A 93 13.77 -5.54 15.13
C ALA A 93 12.68 -4.51 14.77
N GLU A 94 11.93 -4.77 13.71
CA GLU A 94 10.91 -3.86 13.17
C GLU A 94 11.48 -2.57 12.54
N MET A 95 12.81 -2.45 12.40
CA MET A 95 13.45 -1.34 11.71
C MET A 95 13.14 -1.37 10.22
N GLN A 96 12.64 -0.26 9.68
CA GLN A 96 12.41 -0.12 8.24
C GLN A 96 13.63 0.49 7.55
N LEU A 97 14.16 -0.22 6.57
CA LEU A 97 15.32 0.16 5.77
C LEU A 97 14.91 0.38 4.32
N ALA A 98 15.34 1.51 3.75
CA ALA A 98 15.25 1.74 2.32
C ALA A 98 16.48 1.12 1.63
N LEU A 99 16.32 -0.09 1.10
CA LEU A 99 17.35 -0.77 0.32
C LEU A 99 17.34 -0.25 -1.12
N GLN A 100 18.52 0.01 -1.66
CA GLN A 100 18.66 0.25 -3.09
C GLN A 100 18.93 -1.09 -3.78
N MET A 101 17.97 -1.54 -4.58
CA MET A 101 18.08 -2.77 -5.38
C MET A 101 19.05 -2.54 -6.55
N GLU A 102 19.51 -3.63 -7.17
CA GLU A 102 20.44 -3.58 -8.32
C GLU A 102 19.86 -2.79 -9.52
N ASP A 103 18.53 -2.75 -9.66
CA ASP A 103 17.83 -1.99 -10.70
C ASP A 103 17.76 -0.47 -10.41
N GLY A 104 18.32 -0.02 -9.28
CA GLY A 104 18.28 1.38 -8.83
C GLY A 104 16.98 1.76 -8.12
N GLN A 105 15.98 0.87 -8.10
CA GLN A 105 14.73 1.06 -7.38
C GLN A 105 14.97 0.93 -5.86
N ARG A 106 14.34 1.83 -5.08
CA ARG A 106 14.37 1.78 -3.62
C ARG A 106 13.23 0.88 -3.14
N ALA A 107 13.55 -0.17 -2.41
CA ALA A 107 12.57 -1.02 -1.74
C ALA A 107 12.60 -0.75 -0.24
N LEU A 108 11.43 -0.71 0.38
CA LEU A 108 11.32 -0.64 1.84
C LEU A 108 11.28 -2.07 2.37
N ALA A 109 12.26 -2.42 3.21
CA ALA A 109 12.34 -3.72 3.86
C ALA A 109 12.32 -3.53 5.38
N THR A 110 11.73 -4.46 6.11
CA THR A 110 11.61 -4.43 7.56
C THR A 110 12.51 -5.51 8.15
N VAL A 111 13.33 -5.18 9.15
CA VAL A 111 14.18 -6.16 9.84
C VAL A 111 13.30 -7.05 10.71
N THR A 112 13.21 -8.34 10.37
CA THR A 112 12.47 -9.34 11.17
C THR A 112 13.36 -10.06 12.17
N SER A 113 14.63 -10.26 11.82
CA SER A 113 15.62 -10.89 12.68
C SER A 113 17.02 -10.48 12.27
N PHE A 114 17.96 -10.54 13.20
CA PHE A 114 19.35 -10.25 12.96
C PHE A 114 20.23 -11.06 13.89
N ASP A 115 21.40 -11.44 13.38
CA ASP A 115 22.45 -12.17 14.04
C ASP A 115 23.76 -11.36 13.96
N ASP A 116 24.84 -11.86 14.57
CA ASP A 116 26.17 -11.22 14.50
C ASP A 116 26.72 -11.07 13.07
N LYS A 117 26.22 -11.88 12.11
CA LYS A 117 26.72 -11.93 10.73
C LYS A 117 25.68 -11.56 9.68
N ASN A 118 24.42 -11.87 9.94
CA ASN A 118 23.34 -11.81 8.96
C ASN A 118 22.17 -10.99 9.48
N VAL A 119 21.44 -10.35 8.58
CA VAL A 119 20.22 -9.60 8.88
C VAL A 119 19.14 -10.10 7.94
N THR A 120 18.02 -10.52 8.51
CA THR A 120 16.82 -10.95 7.78
C THR A 120 15.92 -9.75 7.56
N LEU A 121 15.69 -9.45 6.29
CA LEU A 121 14.90 -8.33 5.81
C LEU A 121 13.67 -8.86 5.10
N ASP A 122 12.52 -8.40 5.56
CA ASP A 122 11.22 -8.72 5.02
C ASP A 122 10.75 -7.57 4.14
N MET A 123 10.58 -7.83 2.84
CA MET A 123 10.09 -6.84 1.88
C MET A 123 8.56 -6.86 1.74
N ASN A 124 7.87 -7.65 2.58
CA ASN A 124 6.41 -7.72 2.53
C ASN A 124 5.80 -6.42 3.06
N HIS A 125 4.58 -6.12 2.58
CA HIS A 125 3.80 -5.03 3.16
C HIS A 125 3.49 -5.36 4.63
N PRO A 126 3.52 -4.39 5.58
CA PRO A 126 3.28 -4.65 7.01
C PRO A 126 1.89 -5.24 7.34
N LEU A 127 0.96 -5.19 6.37
CA LEU A 127 -0.40 -5.72 6.45
C LEU A 127 -0.60 -7.00 5.61
N ALA A 128 0.43 -7.47 4.89
CA ALA A 128 0.38 -8.71 4.11
C ALA A 128 0.15 -9.92 5.03
N GLY A 129 -0.58 -10.92 4.54
CA GLY A 129 -0.88 -12.14 5.30
C GLY A 129 -1.95 -12.00 6.40
N LYS A 130 -2.49 -10.80 6.64
CA LYS A 130 -3.57 -10.57 7.63
C LYS A 130 -4.93 -10.41 6.94
N LYS A 131 -5.96 -10.95 7.59
CA LYS A 131 -7.36 -10.74 7.19
C LYS A 131 -7.82 -9.35 7.62
N LEU A 132 -8.33 -8.57 6.68
CA LEU A 132 -8.69 -7.17 6.91
C LEU A 132 -10.18 -6.95 6.62
N HIS A 133 -10.83 -6.23 7.53
CA HIS A 133 -12.21 -5.81 7.39
C HIS A 133 -12.24 -4.38 6.86
N PHE A 134 -12.88 -4.15 5.72
CA PHE A 134 -13.01 -2.83 5.14
C PHE A 134 -14.46 -2.40 5.06
N GLU A 135 -14.77 -1.21 5.57
CA GLU A 135 -16.05 -0.55 5.36
C GLU A 135 -15.90 0.49 4.26
N LEU A 136 -16.51 0.24 3.10
CA LEU A 136 -16.49 1.12 1.93
C LEU A 136 -17.76 1.98 1.88
N GLU A 137 -17.62 3.25 1.54
CA GLU A 137 -18.72 4.18 1.29
C GLU A 137 -18.43 4.90 -0.04
N LEU A 138 -19.26 4.66 -1.06
CA LEU A 138 -19.12 5.35 -2.34
C LEU A 138 -19.65 6.77 -2.20
N VAL A 139 -18.79 7.77 -2.38
CA VAL A 139 -19.12 9.19 -2.21
C VAL A 139 -19.51 9.81 -3.53
N GLU A 140 -18.76 9.53 -4.59
CA GLU A 140 -18.94 10.18 -5.90
C GLU A 140 -18.41 9.27 -7.02
N VAL A 141 -18.96 9.44 -8.22
CA VAL A 141 -18.51 8.76 -9.45
C VAL A 141 -18.38 9.82 -10.54
N LYS A 142 -17.23 9.83 -11.21
CA LYS A 142 -16.84 10.71 -12.31
C LYS A 142 -16.31 9.90 -13.49
N ASP A 143 -16.11 10.56 -14.63
CA ASP A 143 -15.51 9.92 -15.79
C ASP A 143 -14.00 9.75 -15.58
N ALA A 144 -13.42 8.60 -15.92
CA ALA A 144 -11.97 8.36 -15.77
C ALA A 144 -11.13 9.37 -16.55
N SER A 145 -11.65 9.92 -17.64
CA SER A 145 -10.97 10.95 -18.44
C SER A 145 -10.72 12.24 -17.65
N GLU A 146 -11.47 12.48 -16.57
CA GLU A 146 -11.32 13.65 -15.71
C GLU A 146 -10.23 13.47 -14.63
N LYS A 147 -9.78 12.23 -14.38
CA LYS A 147 -8.73 11.96 -13.40
C LYS A 147 -7.45 12.66 -13.86
N PRO A 148 -6.87 13.57 -13.06
CA PRO A 148 -5.59 14.16 -13.41
C PRO A 148 -4.56 13.02 -13.51
N ALA A 149 -3.76 13.00 -14.57
CA ALA A 149 -2.74 11.96 -14.85
C ALA A 149 -1.54 12.02 -13.87
N PHE A 150 -1.78 12.30 -12.59
CA PHE A 150 -0.75 12.61 -11.62
C PHE A 150 -1.10 12.05 -10.24
N SER A 151 -0.74 10.78 -10.02
CA SER A 151 -0.36 10.28 -8.69
C SER A 151 0.54 9.04 -8.78
N SER A 152 1.50 9.06 -9.72
CA SER A 152 2.77 8.41 -9.41
C SER A 152 3.42 9.33 -8.38
N CYS A 153 3.38 8.96 -7.11
CA CYS A 153 4.35 9.45 -6.13
C CYS A 153 5.74 8.90 -6.51
N GLY A 154 6.20 9.28 -7.70
CA GLY A 154 7.60 9.31 -8.09
C GLY A 154 8.22 10.51 -7.39
N GLY A 155 8.28 10.44 -6.06
CA GLY A 155 9.12 11.29 -5.22
C GLY A 155 10.58 10.96 -5.45
N SER A 156 11.05 11.10 -6.69
CA SER A 156 12.44 11.41 -6.95
C SER A 156 12.69 12.80 -6.37
N CYS A 157 13.01 12.85 -5.08
CA CYS A 157 13.78 13.94 -4.51
C CYS A 157 15.22 13.79 -5.02
N GLY A 158 15.38 13.92 -6.34
CA GLY A 158 16.65 14.04 -7.02
C GLY A 158 16.93 15.52 -7.21
N SER A 159 18.11 15.94 -6.75
CA SER A 159 18.77 17.20 -7.08
C SER A 159 18.38 18.43 -6.24
N CYS A 160 18.95 18.55 -5.03
CA CYS A 160 19.44 19.87 -4.61
C CYS A 160 20.85 20.06 -5.21
N GLY A 161 20.87 20.61 -6.42
CA GLY A 161 22.09 21.11 -7.03
C GLY A 161 22.56 22.38 -6.32
N GLY A 162 23.85 22.38 -5.95
CA GLY A 162 24.76 23.52 -5.91
C GLY A 162 24.25 24.87 -5.39
N CYS A 163 24.58 25.19 -4.14
CA CYS A 163 24.86 26.58 -3.79
C CYS A 163 26.26 26.91 -4.31
N GLY A 164 26.34 27.82 -5.27
CA GLY A 164 27.60 28.39 -5.73
C GLY A 164 28.21 29.33 -4.69
N ASP A 165 29.54 29.38 -4.69
CA ASP A 165 30.33 30.61 -4.54
C ASP A 165 31.43 30.55 -5.61
#